data_AF-A0A835GIR4-F1
#
_entry.id   AF-A0A835GIR4-F1
#
_cell.length_a   1.000
_cell.length_b   1.000
_cell.length_c   1.000
_cell.angle_alpha   90.00
_cell.angle_beta   90.00
_cell.angle_gamma   90.00
#
_symmetry.space_group_name_H-M   'P 1'
#
loop_
_entity.id
_entity.type
_entity.pdbx_description
1 polymer ?
#
loop_
_entity_poly.entity_id
_entity_poly.type
_entity_poly.pdbx_seq_one_letter_code
_entity_poly.pdbx_strand_id
1 'polypeptide(L)'
;MSNKCNNVVINELLCFLQCKIDVISEICLVQICETNFKEADISTAKNILFEAANCRSSRKGDGKNKRSLQDMIKVLKETEPASLPTFVAKDLHRLPPVTFDYVDVTSLL
;
A
#
# COMPACT_ATOMS: atom_id res chain seq x y z
N MET A 1 -0.66 -4.37 -30.58
CA MET A 1 -1.59 -3.92 -29.53
C MET A 1 -1.52 -4.94 -28.40
N SER A 2 -0.63 -4.74 -27.43
CA SER A 2 -0.44 -5.70 -26.34
C SER A 2 -1.56 -5.53 -25.32
N ASN A 3 -2.47 -6.50 -25.25
CA ASN A 3 -3.36 -6.71 -24.11
C ASN A 3 -2.48 -6.94 -22.87
N LYS A 4 -2.13 -5.86 -22.17
CA LYS A 4 -1.51 -5.93 -20.85
C LYS A 4 -2.63 -6.37 -19.92
N CYS A 5 -2.73 -7.67 -19.65
CA CYS A 5 -3.79 -8.23 -18.81
C CYS A 5 -3.84 -7.45 -17.48
N ASN A 6 -4.90 -6.64 -17.31
CA ASN A 6 -5.24 -5.99 -16.06
C ASN A 6 -5.51 -7.07 -15.01
N ASN A 7 -4.47 -7.52 -14.31
CA ASN A 7 -4.67 -8.36 -13.14
C ASN A 7 -5.24 -7.46 -12.05
N VAL A 8 -6.52 -7.65 -11.73
CA VAL A 8 -7.19 -6.98 -10.62
C VAL A 8 -6.99 -7.83 -9.38
N VAL A 9 -6.44 -7.24 -8.32
CA VAL A 9 -6.19 -7.93 -7.05
C VAL A 9 -7.00 -7.24 -5.96
N ILE A 10 -7.86 -8.00 -5.28
CA ILE A 10 -8.62 -7.48 -4.15
C ILE A 10 -7.72 -7.47 -2.92
N ASN A 11 -7.35 -6.28 -2.47
CA ASN A 11 -6.59 -6.07 -1.24
C ASN A 11 -6.80 -4.64 -0.74
N GLU A 12 -7.48 -4.48 0.39
CA GLU A 12 -7.85 -3.16 0.92
C GLU A 12 -6.63 -2.32 1.33
N LEU A 13 -5.59 -2.93 1.91
CA LEU A 13 -4.39 -2.22 2.33
C LEU A 13 -3.61 -1.69 1.13
N LEU A 14 -3.36 -2.54 0.13
CA LEU A 14 -2.63 -2.14 -1.08
C LEU A 14 -3.43 -1.12 -1.89
N CYS A 15 -4.75 -1.28 -1.97
CA CYS A 15 -5.64 -0.29 -2.56
C CYS A 15 -5.50 1.07 -1.84
N PHE A 16 -5.56 1.07 -0.50
CA PHE A 16 -5.41 2.30 0.28
C PHE A 16 -4.06 2.97 0.05
N LEU A 17 -2.97 2.21 0.13
CA LEU A 17 -1.63 2.74 -0.11
C LEU A 17 -1.53 3.32 -1.53
N GLN A 18 -1.90 2.56 -2.55
CA GLN A 18 -1.82 3.00 -3.95
C GLN A 18 -2.62 4.28 -4.21
N CYS A 19 -3.80 4.43 -3.60
CA CYS A 19 -4.64 5.62 -3.76
C CYS A 19 -4.14 6.85 -2.99
N LYS A 20 -3.32 6.68 -1.95
CA LYS A 20 -2.95 7.76 -1.02
C LYS A 20 -1.45 8.08 -0.99
N ILE A 21 -0.62 7.29 -1.67
CA ILE A 21 0.84 7.38 -1.60
C ILE A 21 1.42 8.74 -2.00
N ASP A 22 0.75 9.44 -2.92
CA ASP A 22 1.17 10.75 -3.42
C ASP A 22 0.52 11.94 -2.69
N VAL A 23 -0.46 11.68 -1.83
CA VAL A 23 -1.27 12.70 -1.15
C VAL A 23 -0.94 12.80 0.35
N ILE A 24 -0.52 11.68 0.94
CA ILE A 24 -0.26 11.56 2.38
C ILE A 24 1.23 11.28 2.60
N SER A 25 1.82 11.92 3.61
CA SER A 25 3.22 11.65 3.96
C SER A 25 3.44 10.19 4.35
N GLU A 26 4.64 9.67 4.10
CA GLU A 26 4.98 8.28 4.43
C GLU A 26 4.80 7.96 5.91
N ILE A 27 5.14 8.90 6.79
CA ILE A 27 4.97 8.75 8.25
C ILE A 27 3.49 8.53 8.59
N CYS A 28 2.61 9.35 8.02
CA CYS A 28 1.17 9.26 8.25
C CYS A 28 0.59 7.97 7.67
N LEU A 29 0.97 7.59 6.44
CA LEU A 29 0.52 6.32 5.82
C LEU A 29 0.84 5.11 6.70
N VAL A 30 2.07 5.06 7.22
CA VAL A 30 2.49 3.97 8.10
C VAL A 30 1.68 3.95 9.40
N GLN A 31 1.47 5.11 10.04
CA GLN A 31 0.68 5.19 11.27
C GLN A 31 -0.79 4.78 11.05
N ILE A 32 -1.42 5.30 9.99
CA ILE A 32 -2.81 4.97 9.64
C ILE A 32 -2.93 3.47 9.37
N CYS A 33 -2.02 2.89 8.59
CA CYS A 33 -2.12 1.47 8.26
C CYS A 33 -1.83 0.57 9.47
N GLU A 34 -0.86 0.93 10.32
CA GLU A 34 -0.51 0.15 11.52
C GLU A 34 -1.65 0.14 12.55
N THR A 35 -2.48 1.18 12.60
CA THR A 35 -3.61 1.30 13.53
C THR A 35 -4.91 0.67 13.01
N ASN A 36 -5.09 0.59 11.68
CA ASN A 36 -6.35 0.14 11.08
C ASN A 36 -6.30 -1.28 10.48
N PHE A 37 -5.10 -1.82 10.19
CA PHE A 37 -4.95 -3.15 9.63
C PHE A 37 -4.30 -4.11 10.62
N LYS A 38 -4.73 -5.37 10.59
CA LYS A 38 -4.12 -6.41 11.42
C LYS A 38 -2.77 -6.81 10.85
N GLU A 39 -1.90 -7.33 11.69
CA GLU A 39 -0.59 -7.86 11.28
C GLU A 39 -0.71 -8.92 10.15
N ALA A 40 -1.73 -9.78 10.22
CA ALA A 40 -2.00 -10.75 9.16
C ALA A 40 -2.36 -10.09 7.82
N ASP A 41 -3.10 -8.99 7.83
CA ASP A 41 -3.44 -8.22 6.61
C ASP A 41 -2.17 -7.57 6.03
N ILE A 42 -1.31 -7.00 6.88
CA ILE A 42 -0.03 -6.38 6.50
C ILE A 42 0.92 -7.41 5.89
N SER A 43 1.05 -8.58 6.52
CA SER A 43 1.88 -9.68 6.04
C SER A 43 1.39 -10.20 4.68
N THR A 44 0.08 -10.40 4.53
CA THR A 44 -0.55 -10.84 3.28
C THR A 44 -0.33 -9.82 2.16
N ALA A 45 -0.61 -8.54 2.43
CA ALA A 45 -0.39 -7.45 1.47
C ALA A 45 1.07 -7.37 1.01
N LYS A 46 2.02 -7.50 1.94
CA LYS A 46 3.45 -7.49 1.62
C LYS A 46 3.82 -8.61 0.66
N ASN A 47 3.37 -9.83 0.93
CA ASN A 47 3.68 -10.98 0.07
C ASN A 47 3.13 -10.77 -1.34
N ILE A 48 1.86 -10.34 -1.45
CA ILE A 48 1.21 -10.05 -2.73
C ILE A 48 1.98 -9.00 -3.52
N LEU A 49 2.32 -7.88 -2.89
CA LEU A 49 3.02 -6.78 -3.57
C LEU A 49 4.42 -7.20 -4.03
N PHE A 50 5.17 -7.92 -3.18
CA PHE A 50 6.53 -8.33 -3.51
C PHE A 50 6.56 -9.38 -4.62
N GLU A 51 5.60 -10.31 -4.63
CA GLU A 51 5.41 -11.25 -5.73
C GLU A 51 5.07 -10.50 -7.03
N ALA A 52 4.13 -9.56 -6.98
CA ALA A 52 3.72 -8.77 -8.14
C ALA A 52 4.85 -7.88 -8.69
N ALA A 53 5.68 -7.30 -7.83
CA ALA A 53 6.81 -6.47 -8.21
C ALA A 53 8.05 -7.30 -8.64
N ASN A 54 7.98 -8.64 -8.54
CA ASN A 54 9.14 -9.53 -8.70
C ASN A 54 10.33 -9.13 -7.81
N CYS A 55 10.04 -8.55 -6.64
CA CYS A 55 11.03 -8.14 -5.65
C CYS A 55 11.20 -9.25 -4.61
N ARG A 56 12.45 -9.66 -4.35
CA ARG A 56 12.71 -10.60 -3.25
C ARG A 56 12.52 -9.87 -1.92
N SER A 57 11.65 -10.38 -1.05
CA SER A 57 11.58 -9.88 0.33
C SER A 57 12.94 -10.16 0.98
N SER A 58 13.65 -9.10 1.40
CA SER A 58 15.05 -9.24 1.80
C SER A 58 15.26 -10.20 2.97
N ARG A 59 14.27 -10.41 3.86
CA ARG A 59 14.48 -11.12 5.13
C ARG A 59 13.20 -11.82 5.63
N LYS A 60 13.31 -13.12 5.96
CA LYS A 60 12.38 -13.84 6.85
C LYS A 60 12.64 -13.38 8.28
N GLY A 61 11.78 -12.53 8.82
CA GLY A 61 11.82 -12.14 10.23
C GLY A 61 10.74 -11.11 10.51
N ASP A 62 10.13 -11.21 11.70
CA ASP A 62 9.15 -10.24 12.23
C ASP A 62 9.78 -8.86 12.37
N GLY A 63 9.86 -8.14 11.25
CA GLY A 63 10.00 -6.71 11.27
C GLY A 63 8.66 -6.12 11.66
N LYS A 64 8.59 -5.48 12.83
CA LYS A 64 7.44 -4.71 13.33
C LYS A 64 6.62 -4.12 12.17
N ASN A 65 5.30 -4.26 12.19
CA ASN A 65 4.35 -3.79 11.15
C ASN A 65 4.79 -2.52 10.42
N LYS A 66 5.21 -1.50 11.17
CA LYS A 66 5.86 -0.27 10.68
C LYS A 66 6.87 -0.48 9.54
N ARG A 67 7.83 -1.38 9.71
CA ARG A 67 8.89 -1.66 8.72
C ARG A 67 8.33 -2.34 7.47
N SER A 68 7.41 -3.28 7.64
CA SER A 68 6.75 -3.94 6.51
C SER A 68 5.96 -2.93 5.68
N LEU A 69 5.29 -1.97 6.32
CA LEU A 69 4.61 -0.87 5.64
C LEU A 69 5.58 0.05 4.89
N GLN A 70 6.70 0.44 5.51
CA GLN A 70 7.75 1.24 4.85
C GLN A 70 8.33 0.54 3.61
N ASP A 71 8.61 -0.76 3.71
CA ASP A 71 9.10 -1.56 2.58
C ASP A 71 8.08 -1.56 1.42
N MET A 72 6.79 -1.74 1.71
CA MET A 72 5.74 -1.71 0.69
C MET A 72 5.60 -0.33 0.04
N ILE A 73 5.61 0.74 0.83
CA ILE A 73 5.54 2.13 0.33
C ILE A 73 6.73 2.40 -0.60
N LYS A 74 7.93 1.97 -0.21
CA LYS A 74 9.13 2.10 -1.06
C LYS A 74 8.94 1.37 -2.39
N VAL A 75 8.51 0.11 -2.38
CA VAL A 75 8.25 -0.65 -3.61
C VAL A 75 7.21 0.05 -4.48
N LEU A 76 6.11 0.54 -3.91
CA LEU A 76 5.07 1.25 -4.65
C LEU A 76 5.58 2.56 -5.29
N LYS A 77 6.49 3.30 -4.63
CA LYS A 77 7.09 4.52 -5.18
C LYS A 77 8.14 4.25 -6.26
N GLU A 78 8.90 3.17 -6.13
CA GLU A 78 10.00 2.83 -7.03
C GLU A 78 9.56 2.00 -8.25
N THR A 79 8.35 1.43 -8.20
CA THR A 79 7.82 0.58 -9.28
C THR A 79 6.90 1.37 -10.20
N GLU A 80 7.09 1.20 -11.51
CA GLU A 80 6.20 1.77 -12.53
C GLU A 80 4.73 1.36 -12.29
N PRO A 81 3.78 2.30 -12.13
CA PRO A 81 2.38 1.97 -11.82
C PRO A 81 1.74 1.01 -12.83
N ALA A 82 2.13 1.08 -14.09
CA ALA A 82 1.62 0.21 -15.15
C ALA A 82 2.19 -1.21 -15.12
N SER A 83 3.20 -1.53 -14.30
CA SER A 83 3.76 -2.88 -14.15
C SER A 83 3.16 -3.65 -12.98
N LEU A 84 2.52 -2.96 -12.03
CA LEU A 84 1.80 -3.56 -10.93
C LEU A 84 0.34 -3.87 -11.30
N PRO A 85 -0.29 -4.87 -10.65
CA PRO A 85 -1.72 -5.09 -10.77
C PRO A 85 -2.52 -3.90 -10.19
N THR A 86 -3.77 -3.78 -10.62
CA THR A 86 -4.69 -2.80 -10.01
C THR A 86 -5.21 -3.38 -8.70
N PHE A 87 -4.85 -2.75 -7.58
CA PHE A 87 -5.35 -3.14 -6.27
C PHE A 87 -6.69 -2.46 -5.99
N VAL A 88 -7.70 -3.25 -5.63
CA VAL A 88 -9.05 -2.77 -5.36
C VAL A 88 -9.51 -3.19 -3.98
N ALA A 89 -10.33 -2.37 -3.33
CA ALA A 89 -11.01 -2.71 -2.09
C ALA A 89 -12.38 -3.30 -2.41
N LYS A 90 -12.70 -4.46 -1.82
CA LYS A 90 -14.06 -5.03 -1.94
C LYS A 90 -15.00 -4.38 -0.94
N ASP A 91 -14.54 -4.18 0.29
CA ASP A 91 -15.29 -3.53 1.36
C ASP A 91 -14.67 -2.18 1.71
N LEU A 92 -15.30 -1.09 1.25
CA LEU A 92 -14.82 0.27 1.47
C LEU A 92 -14.87 0.68 2.95
N HIS A 93 -15.68 0.03 3.80
CA HIS A 93 -15.72 0.32 5.23
C HIS A 93 -14.45 -0.13 5.96
N ARG A 94 -13.64 -1.00 5.34
CA ARG A 94 -12.33 -1.40 5.85
C ARG A 94 -11.22 -0.41 5.52
N LEU A 95 -11.48 0.56 4.65
CA LEU A 95 -10.50 1.58 4.33
C LEU A 95 -10.40 2.59 5.48
N PRO A 96 -9.19 2.92 5.94
CA PRO A 96 -9.01 3.91 6.99
C PRO A 96 -9.61 5.27 6.59
N PRO A 97 -10.28 5.97 7.52
CA PRO A 97 -10.68 7.35 7.29
C PRO A 97 -9.42 8.22 7.15
N VAL A 98 -9.42 9.13 6.19
CA VAL A 98 -8.38 10.16 6.06
C VAL A 98 -8.94 11.47 6.62
N THR A 99 -8.46 11.88 7.78
CA THR A 99 -8.77 13.19 8.37
C THR A 99 -7.76 14.24 7.93
N PHE A 100 -8.10 15.52 8.09
CA PHE A 100 -7.23 16.64 7.73
C PHE A 100 -5.88 16.63 8.46
N ASP A 101 -5.79 15.96 9.61
CA ASP A 101 -4.56 15.86 10.41
C ASP A 101 -3.42 15.13 9.67
N TYR A 102 -3.75 14.33 8.66
CA TYR A 102 -2.80 13.50 7.92
C TYR A 102 -2.47 14.02 6.52
N VAL A 103 -3.14 15.09 6.07
CA VAL A 103 -2.97 15.67 4.73
C VAL A 103 -2.32 17.03 4.86
N ASP A 104 -1.27 17.29 4.08
CA ASP A 104 -0.70 18.64 3.99
C ASP A 104 -1.65 19.56 3.22
N VAL A 105 -2.57 20.20 3.95
CA VAL A 105 -3.58 21.10 3.37
C VAL A 105 -2.98 22.32 2.68
N THR A 106 -1.71 22.65 2.93
CA THR A 106 -1.04 23.76 2.23
C THR A 106 -0.74 23.43 0.78
N SER A 107 -0.65 22.14 0.43
CA SER A 107 -0.51 21.68 -0.96
C SER A 107 -1.81 21.72 -1.78
N LEU A 108 -2.95 22.01 -1.14
CA LEU A 108 -4.27 22.08 -1.76
C LEU A 108 -4.71 23.51 -2.16
N LEU A 109 -3.87 24.52 -1.87
CA LEU A 109 -4.06 25.95 -2.17
C LEU A 109 -3.12 26.39 -3.29
#